data_AF-A0A932EEX2-F1
#
_entry.id   AF-A0A932EEX2-F1
#
_cell.length_a   1.000
_cell.length_b   1.000
_cell.length_c   1.000
_cell.angle_alpha   90.00
_cell.angle_beta   90.00
_cell.angle_gamma   90.00
#
_symmetry.space_group_name_H-M   'P 1'
#
loop_
_entity.id
_entity.type
_entity.pdbx_description
1 polymer ?
#
loop_
_entity_poly.entity_id
_entity_poly.type
_entity_poly.pdbx_seq_one_letter_code
_entity_poly.pdbx_strand_id
1 'polypeptide(L)' 'MVDLFGNSNKTYPAIVLNKTVVFPNEKVPLIIEDQKMMKAINLALEKDSPLVLIFEKDSKKGKIGVLSHVAL' A
#
# COMPACT_ATOMS: atom_id res chain seq x y z
N MET A 1 15.89 -23.44 13.25
CA MET A 1 15.28 -22.64 12.19
C MET A 1 14.63 -21.45 12.86
N VAL A 2 15.10 -20.23 12.58
CA VAL A 2 14.46 -19.02 13.08
C VAL A 2 13.25 -18.78 12.18
N ASP A 3 12.05 -18.99 12.72
CA ASP A 3 10.80 -18.57 12.06
C ASP A 3 10.81 -17.04 11.98
N LEU A 4 11.32 -16.51 10.86
CA LEU A 4 11.39 -15.07 10.59
C LEU A 4 10.02 -14.45 10.28
N PHE A 5 9.00 -15.29 10.07
CA PHE A 5 7.63 -14.87 9.79
C PHE A 5 6.67 -15.77 10.54
N GLY A 6 6.41 -15.43 11.80
CA GLY A 6 5.30 -16.00 12.55
C GLY A 6 4.02 -15.95 11.69
N ASN A 7 3.28 -17.04 11.70
CA ASN A 7 2.15 -17.35 10.83
C ASN A 7 0.92 -16.44 11.07
N SER A 8 1.08 -15.12 10.93
CA SER A 8 0.00 -14.13 10.96
C SER A 8 -0.16 -13.56 9.55
N ASN A 9 -1.07 -14.14 8.76
CA ASN A 9 -1.53 -13.50 7.53
C ASN A 9 -2.25 -12.19 7.91
N LYS A 10 -1.52 -11.08 7.85
CA LYS A 10 -2.09 -9.75 8.07
C LYS A 10 -2.62 -9.21 6.74
N THR A 11 -3.87 -8.75 6.76
CA THR A 11 -4.53 -8.15 5.60
C THR A 11 -4.53 -6.64 5.75
N TYR A 12 -4.10 -5.93 4.70
CA TYR A 12 -4.03 -4.48 4.68
C TYR A 12 -4.82 -3.92 3.49
N PRO A 13 -5.41 -2.71 3.61
CA PRO A 13 -5.90 -1.99 2.45
C PRO A 13 -4.75 -1.75 1.47
N ALA A 14 -5.06 -1.74 0.18
CA ALA A 14 -4.07 -1.56 -0.86
C ALA A 14 -4.54 -0.55 -1.90
N ILE A 15 -3.59 0.24 -2.41
CA ILE A 15 -3.78 1.08 -3.58
C ILE A 15 -2.82 0.66 -4.69
N VAL A 16 -3.27 0.80 -5.93
CA VAL A 16 -2.48 0.46 -7.11
C VAL A 16 -1.95 1.74 -7.74
N LEU A 17 -0.64 1.79 -7.95
CA LEU A 17 0.05 2.91 -8.57
C LEU A 17 0.43 2.54 -10.00
N ASN A 18 -0.09 3.27 -10.97
CA ASN A 18 0.20 3.05 -12.37
C ASN A 18 1.56 3.65 -12.72
N LYS A 19 2.45 2.85 -13.31
CA LYS A 19 3.76 3.29 -13.84
C LYS A 19 4.68 3.98 -12.80
N THR A 20 4.40 3.83 -11.51
CA THR A 20 5.18 4.43 -10.42
C THR A 20 5.55 3.35 -9.42
N VAL A 21 6.81 3.33 -9.00
CA VAL A 21 7.32 2.48 -7.92
C VAL A 21 7.75 3.41 -6.81
N VAL A 22 7.31 3.12 -5.60
CA VAL A 22 7.71 3.84 -4.39
C VAL A 22 8.66 2.96 -3.61
N PHE A 23 9.80 3.50 -3.19
CA PHE A 23 10.73 2.75 -2.35
C PHE A 23 10.45 2.97 -0.87
N PRO A 24 10.85 2.02 0.01
CA PRO A 24 10.78 2.23 1.44
C PRO A 24 11.53 3.51 1.85
N ASN A 25 11.00 4.20 2.87
CA ASN A 25 11.52 5.45 3.44
C ASN A 25 11.37 6.72 2.56
N GLU A 26 10.75 6.62 1.38
CA GLU A 26 10.42 7.80 0.60
C GLU A 26 9.10 8.43 1.06
N LYS A 27 9.04 9.77 0.99
CA LYS A 27 7.78 10.52 1.12
C LYS A 27 7.30 10.89 -0.27
N VAL A 28 6.13 10.38 -0.65
CA VAL A 28 5.56 10.61 -1.99
C VAL A 28 4.22 11.33 -1.84
N PRO A 29 4.05 12.54 -2.41
CA PRO A 29 2.75 13.16 -2.48
C PRO A 29 1.87 12.39 -3.47
N LEU A 30 0.66 12.03 -3.05
CA LEU A 30 -0.32 11.35 -3.90
C LEU A 30 -1.56 12.22 -4.01
N ILE A 31 -1.94 12.53 -5.26
CA ILE A 31 -3.23 13.14 -5.57
C ILE A 31 -4.18 12.01 -5.91
N ILE A 32 -5.30 11.94 -5.19
CA ILE A 32 -6.26 10.84 -5.29
C ILE A 32 -7.60 11.40 -5.77
N GLU A 33 -8.03 10.98 -6.96
CA GLU A 33 -9.32 11.33 -7.53
C GLU A 33 -10.32 10.16 -7.50
N ASP A 34 -9.82 8.93 -7.47
CA ASP A 34 -10.65 7.73 -7.47
C ASP A 34 -11.27 7.48 -6.08
N GLN A 35 -12.60 7.38 -6.05
CA GLN A 35 -13.36 7.08 -4.85
C GLN A 35 -12.98 5.73 -4.23
N LYS A 36 -12.57 4.73 -5.01
CA LYS A 36 -12.15 3.43 -4.46
C LYS A 36 -10.83 3.54 -3.71
N MET A 37 -9.87 4.28 -4.25
CA MET A 37 -8.60 4.56 -3.58
C MET A 37 -8.82 5.40 -2.31
N MET A 38 -9.70 6.41 -2.37
CA MET A 38 -10.06 7.20 -1.18
C MET A 38 -10.63 6.32 -0.06
N LYS A 39 -11.49 5.35 -0.38
CA LYS A 39 -12.02 4.40 0.62
C LYS A 39 -10.92 3.57 1.27
N ALA A 40 -9.94 3.11 0.49
CA ALA A 40 -8.81 2.34 1.03
C ALA A 40 -7.93 3.19 1.95
N ILE A 41 -7.69 4.45 1.60
CA ILE A 41 -6.92 5.41 2.40
C ILE A 41 -7.67 5.74 3.70
N ASN A 42 -8.96 6.05 3.63
CA ASN A 42 -9.76 6.34 4.82
C ASN A 42 -9.79 5.14 5.77
N LEU A 43 -9.94 3.92 5.24
CA LEU A 43 -9.88 2.70 6.05
C LEU A 43 -8.52 2.53 6.76
N ALA A 44 -7.42 2.88 6.08
CA ALA A 44 -6.08 2.83 6.66
C ALA A 44 -5.95 3.85 7.82
N LEU A 45 -6.42 5.08 7.60
CA LEU A 45 -6.41 6.17 8.59
C LEU A 45 -7.29 5.85 9.81
N GLU A 46 -8.54 5.41 9.59
CA GLU A 46 -9.49 5.10 10.66
C GLU A 46 -8.99 3.97 11.59
N LYS A 47 -8.23 3.03 11.03
CA LYS A 47 -7.73 1.86 11.75
C LYS A 47 -6.30 2.00 12.26
N ASP A 48 -5.69 3.17 12.06
CA ASP A 48 -4.25 3.40 12.30
C ASP A 48 -3.39 2.24 11.77
N SER A 49 -3.68 1.83 10.53
CA SER A 49 -3.12 0.65 9.91
C SER A 49 -2.32 1.00 8.66
N PRO A 50 -1.23 0.26 8.37
CA PRO A 50 -0.48 0.43 7.14
C PRO A 50 -1.34 0.23 5.87
N LEU A 51 -0.98 0.96 4.83
CA LEU A 51 -1.48 0.82 3.47
C LEU A 51 -0.44 0.15 2.58
N VAL A 52 -0.84 -0.81 1.75
CA VAL A 52 0.06 -1.42 0.75
C VAL A 52 0.01 -0.64 -0.56
N LEU A 53 1.15 -0.15 -1.02
CA LEU A 53 1.34 0.41 -2.35
C LEU A 53 1.75 -0.71 -3.31
N ILE A 54 0.90 -1.01 -4.29
CA ILE A 54 1.16 -2.02 -5.32
C ILE A 54 1.46 -1.31 -6.63
N PHE A 55 2.62 -1.57 -7.23
CA PHE A 55 2.91 -1.05 -8.56
C PHE A 55 2.16 -1.87 -9.63
N GLU A 56 1.71 -1.20 -10.68
CA GLU A 56 1.17 -1.84 -11.87
C GLU A 56 1.96 -1.44 -13.12
N LYS A 57 2.33 -2.45 -13.90
CA LYS A 57 2.99 -2.31 -15.20
C LYS A 57 2.28 -3.19 -16.23
N ASP A 58 1.91 -2.63 -17.37
CA ASP A 58 1.24 -3.34 -18.48
C ASP A 58 -0.02 -4.11 -18.01
N SER A 59 -0.84 -3.46 -17.19
CA SER A 59 -2.06 -4.02 -16.57
C SER A 59 -1.82 -5.25 -15.67
N LYS A 60 -0.56 -5.49 -15.27
CA LYS A 60 -0.17 -6.55 -14.34
C LYS A 60 0.28 -5.93 -13.03
N LYS A 61 -0.41 -6.31 -11.96
CA LYS A 61 -0.05 -5.94 -10.60
C LYS A 61 1.24 -6.64 -10.18
N GLY A 62 2.10 -5.90 -9.49
CA GLY A 62 3.27 -6.44 -8.84
C GLY A 62 2.90 -7.50 -7.80
N LYS A 63 3.73 -8.54 -7.69
CA LYS A 63 3.64 -9.53 -6.60
C LYS A 63 4.22 -9.02 -5.29
N ILE A 64 4.93 -7.90 -5.34
CA ILE A 64 5.59 -7.23 -4.23
C ILE A 64 5.01 -5.81 -4.16
N GLY A 65 4.69 -5.36 -2.96
CA GLY A 65 4.27 -4.00 -2.66
C GLY A 65 5.03 -3.44 -1.48
N VAL A 66 4.84 -2.16 -1.20
CA VAL A 66 5.49 -1.45 -0.09
C VAL A 66 4.45 -1.09 0.95
N LEU A 67 4.74 -1.40 2.23
CA LEU A 67 3.94 -0.92 3.34
C LEU A 67 4.25 0.56 3.59
N SER A 68 3.20 1.36 3.72
CA SER A 68 3.27 2.80 3.87
C SER A 68 2.30 3.28 4.95
N HIS A 69 2.60 4.43 5.53
CA HIS A 69 1.70 5.15 6.43
C HIS A 69 1.25 6.43 5.72
N VAL A 70 -0.03 6.77 5.86
CA VAL A 70 -0.57 8.02 5.35
C VAL A 70 -0.26 9.11 6.36
N ALA A 71 0.45 10.15 5.93
CA ALA A 71 0.69 11.35 6.72
C ALA A 71 -0.14 12.49 6.11
N LEU A 72 -1.02 13.07 6.92
CA LEU A 72 -1.83 14.25 6.59
C LEU A 72 -1.19 15.52 7.16
#